data_AF-A0A379TD83-F1
#
_entry.id   AF-A0A379TD83-F1
#
_cell.length_a   1.000
_cell.length_b   1.000
_cell.length_c   1.000
_cell.angle_alpha   90.00
_cell.angle_beta   90.00
_cell.angle_gamma   90.00
#
_symmetry.space_group_name_H-M   'P 1'
#
loop_
_entity.id
_entity.type
_entity.pdbx_description
1 polymer ?
#
loop_
_entity_poly.entity_id
_entity_poly.type
_entity_poly.pdbx_seq_one_letter_code
_entity_poly.pdbx_strand_id
1 'polypeptide(L)'
;MSQEYTEDKDVTLTKLSSGRRLLEALLILIALFAVWLMAALLSFNPSDPSWSQTAWHEPIHNLGGAPGAWLADTLFFIFGVMAYTIPVIIVGGCWFAWRHQSTDDYIDYFAVSLRLIGVLALILTSCGLAAINADDIWYFASGGVIGSLLSTTLQPLLHSSGGTITLLCIWAAGLTLFTGWVLG
;
A
#
# COMPACT_ATOMS: atom_id res chain seq x y z
N MET A 1 -49.97 -23.74 -39.50
CA MET A 1 -49.17 -22.50 -39.60
C MET A 1 -48.67 -22.19 -38.20
N SER A 2 -47.42 -22.56 -37.91
CA SER A 2 -46.79 -22.49 -36.59
C SER A 2 -46.31 -21.07 -36.32
N GLN A 3 -46.84 -20.44 -35.26
CA GLN A 3 -46.39 -19.12 -34.84
C GLN A 3 -45.06 -19.27 -34.10
N GLU A 4 -43.98 -18.83 -34.74
CA GLU A 4 -42.67 -18.70 -34.12
C GLU A 4 -42.69 -17.44 -33.25
N TYR A 5 -42.80 -17.64 -31.94
CA TYR A 5 -42.75 -16.57 -30.95
C TYR A 5 -41.28 -16.16 -30.79
N THR A 6 -40.84 -15.16 -31.55
CA THR A 6 -39.54 -14.53 -31.33
C THR A 6 -39.62 -13.73 -30.03
N GLU A 7 -39.07 -14.31 -28.96
CA GLU A 7 -38.81 -13.63 -27.71
C GLU A 7 -37.83 -12.47 -27.98
N ASP A 8 -38.36 -11.26 -28.15
CA ASP A 8 -37.56 -10.04 -28.21
C ASP A 8 -36.85 -9.90 -26.86
N LYS A 9 -35.62 -10.42 -26.80
CA LYS A 9 -34.72 -10.16 -25.69
C LYS A 9 -34.31 -8.70 -25.78
N ASP A 10 -35.07 -7.84 -25.10
CA ASP A 10 -34.66 -6.48 -24.79
C ASP A 10 -33.33 -6.54 -24.05
N VAL A 11 -32.24 -6.43 -24.82
CA VAL A 11 -30.89 -6.35 -24.29
C VAL A 11 -30.80 -4.99 -23.61
N THR A 12 -31.10 -4.96 -22.33
CA THR A 12 -30.91 -3.79 -21.48
C THR A 12 -29.42 -3.52 -21.37
N LEU A 13 -28.87 -2.82 -22.37
CA LEU A 13 -27.52 -2.29 -22.36
C LEU A 13 -27.47 -1.22 -21.27
N THR A 14 -27.15 -1.65 -20.06
CA THR A 14 -26.88 -0.78 -18.92
C THR A 14 -25.74 0.15 -19.31
N LYS A 15 -26.06 1.40 -19.65
CA LYS A 15 -25.04 2.43 -19.89
C LYS A 15 -24.28 2.62 -18.58
N LEU A 16 -23.08 2.05 -18.50
CA LEU A 16 -22.14 2.35 -17.42
C LEU A 16 -21.97 3.87 -17.34
N SER A 17 -22.33 4.46 -16.20
CA SER A 17 -22.15 5.88 -15.91
C SER A 17 -20.71 6.31 -16.21
N SER A 18 -20.53 7.45 -16.88
CA SER A 18 -19.19 7.97 -17.22
C SER A 18 -18.28 8.10 -15.99
N GLY A 19 -18.85 8.38 -14.81
CA GLY A 19 -18.10 8.44 -13.55
C GLY A 19 -17.54 7.08 -13.11
N ARG A 20 -18.27 5.99 -13.36
CA ARG A 20 -17.84 4.63 -13.03
C ARG A 20 -16.63 4.21 -13.88
N ARG A 21 -16.66 4.53 -15.16
CA ARG A 21 -15.55 4.27 -16.10
C ARG A 21 -14.30 5.07 -15.73
N LEU A 22 -14.46 6.32 -15.31
CA LEU A 22 -13.34 7.15 -14.83
C LEU A 22 -12.70 6.55 -13.57
N LEU A 23 -13.51 6.10 -12.62
CA LEU A 23 -13.01 5.41 -11.42
C LEU A 23 -12.30 4.11 -11.75
N GLU A 24 -12.87 3.26 -12.61
CA GLU A 24 -12.22 2.02 -13.05
C GLU A 24 -10.88 2.30 -13.74
N ALA A 25 -10.83 3.29 -14.65
CA ALA A 25 -9.59 3.70 -15.29
C ALA A 25 -8.55 4.20 -14.28
N LEU A 26 -8.97 4.99 -13.29
CA LEU A 26 -8.11 5.47 -12.22
C LEU A 26 -7.57 4.30 -11.37
N LEU A 27 -8.42 3.34 -11.00
CA LEU A 27 -8.01 2.16 -10.23
C LEU A 27 -6.99 1.30 -11.01
N ILE A 28 -7.19 1.15 -12.32
CA ILE A 28 -6.23 0.44 -13.18
C ILE A 28 -4.90 1.19 -13.23
N LEU A 29 -4.91 2.51 -13.40
CA LEU A 29 -3.68 3.32 -13.41
C LEU A 29 -2.92 3.21 -12.08
N ILE A 30 -3.63 3.25 -10.95
CA ILE A 30 -3.04 3.10 -9.61
C ILE A 30 -2.46 1.70 -9.43
N ALA A 31 -3.17 0.66 -9.89
CA ALA A 31 -2.68 -0.72 -9.83
C ALA A 31 -1.42 -0.92 -10.69
N LEU A 32 -1.40 -0.36 -11.91
CA LEU A 32 -0.23 -0.39 -12.78
C LEU A 32 0.96 0.34 -12.16
N PHE A 33 0.72 1.49 -11.53
CA PHE A 33 1.74 2.21 -10.78
C PHE A 33 2.28 1.37 -9.61
N ALA A 34 1.43 0.65 -8.88
CA ALA A 34 1.87 -0.24 -7.80
C ALA A 34 2.76 -1.38 -8.32
N VAL A 35 2.41 -1.98 -9.45
CA VAL A 35 3.25 -3.03 -10.09
C VAL A 35 4.60 -2.45 -10.52
N TRP A 36 4.59 -1.28 -11.16
CA TRP A 36 5.82 -0.57 -11.54
C TRP A 36 6.68 -0.23 -10.32
N LEU A 37 6.06 0.23 -9.23
CA LEU A 37 6.75 0.54 -7.97
C LEU A 37 7.35 -0.71 -7.33
N MET A 38 6.64 -1.84 -7.33
CA MET A 38 7.18 -3.12 -6.86
C MET A 38 8.38 -3.56 -7.70
N ALA A 39 8.31 -3.44 -9.03
CA ALA A 39 9.44 -3.73 -9.90
C ALA A 39 10.64 -2.82 -9.61
N ALA A 40 10.41 -1.53 -9.35
CA ALA A 40 11.45 -0.59 -8.97
C ALA A 40 12.10 -0.92 -7.62
N LEU A 41 11.32 -1.38 -6.62
CA LEU A 41 11.83 -1.81 -5.32
C LEU A 41 12.64 -3.11 -5.42
N LEU A 42 12.15 -4.10 -6.16
CA LEU A 42 12.82 -5.39 -6.34
C LEU A 42 14.11 -5.30 -7.17
N SER A 43 14.16 -4.35 -8.10
CA SER A 43 15.34 -4.10 -8.94
C SER A 43 16.23 -2.97 -8.41
N PHE A 44 16.04 -2.56 -7.15
CA PHE A 44 16.87 -1.53 -6.54
C PHE A 44 18.33 -1.95 -6.48
N ASN A 45 19.22 -1.11 -7.02
CA ASN A 45 20.65 -1.29 -6.96
C ASN A 45 21.28 -0.04 -6.32
N PRO A 46 22.09 -0.20 -5.25
CA PRO A 46 22.83 0.91 -4.64
C PRO A 46 23.74 1.68 -5.60
N SER A 47 24.13 1.06 -6.72
CA SER A 47 25.00 1.68 -7.73
C SER A 47 24.25 2.61 -8.69
N ASP A 48 22.91 2.60 -8.66
CA ASP A 48 22.08 3.45 -9.50
C ASP A 48 22.05 4.91 -8.98
N PRO A 49 21.93 5.91 -9.87
CA PRO A 49 21.78 7.32 -9.47
C PRO A 49 20.54 7.53 -8.60
N SER A 50 20.74 7.90 -7.34
CA SER A 50 19.66 8.26 -6.41
C SER A 50 20.02 9.48 -5.55
N TRP A 51 19.12 9.91 -4.67
CA TRP A 51 19.36 11.03 -3.76
C TRP A 51 20.49 10.70 -2.77
N SER A 52 20.49 9.50 -2.20
CA SER A 52 21.46 9.11 -1.17
C SER A 52 22.66 8.32 -1.70
N GLN A 53 22.60 7.81 -2.94
CA GLN A 53 23.68 7.05 -3.57
C GLN A 53 24.43 7.90 -4.61
N THR A 54 25.73 7.64 -4.75
CA THR A 54 26.53 8.27 -5.81
C THR A 54 26.50 7.42 -7.08
N ALA A 55 26.19 8.03 -8.21
CA ALA A 55 26.14 7.35 -9.50
C ALA A 55 27.55 7.15 -10.06
N TRP A 56 27.89 5.91 -10.39
CA TRP A 56 29.17 5.57 -11.04
C TRP A 56 28.95 5.20 -12.50
N HIS A 57 28.86 6.18 -13.41
CA HIS A 57 28.98 6.12 -14.90
C HIS A 57 28.38 4.94 -15.70
N GLU A 58 27.66 4.02 -15.10
CA GLU A 58 27.06 2.82 -15.70
C GLU A 58 25.58 3.07 -16.06
N PRO A 59 24.99 2.27 -16.96
CA PRO A 59 23.57 2.30 -17.23
C PRO A 59 22.76 1.99 -15.98
N ILE A 60 21.56 2.58 -15.87
CA ILE A 60 20.66 2.37 -14.74
C ILE A 60 20.15 0.92 -14.77
N HIS A 61 20.35 0.20 -13.67
CA HIS A 61 19.96 -1.21 -13.53
C HIS A 61 18.50 -1.37 -13.07
N ASN A 62 17.95 -0.37 -12.37
CA ASN A 62 16.56 -0.38 -11.95
C ASN A 62 15.60 -0.49 -13.13
N LEU A 63 14.66 -1.44 -13.07
CA LEU A 63 13.63 -1.67 -14.09
C LEU A 63 12.66 -0.48 -14.22
N GLY A 64 12.52 0.32 -13.16
CA GLY A 64 11.79 1.58 -13.16
C GLY A 64 12.60 2.77 -13.70
N GLY A 65 13.84 2.55 -14.16
CA GLY A 65 14.76 3.58 -14.61
C GLY A 65 15.15 4.56 -13.49
N ALA A 66 15.64 5.74 -13.88
CA ALA A 66 16.01 6.81 -12.93
C ALA A 66 14.91 7.16 -11.91
N PRO A 67 13.63 7.38 -12.30
CA PRO A 67 12.59 7.72 -11.32
C PRO A 67 12.28 6.54 -10.39
N GLY A 68 12.39 5.30 -10.88
CA GLY A 68 12.24 4.10 -10.06
C GLY A 68 13.34 3.97 -9.01
N ALA A 69 14.61 4.20 -9.40
CA ALA A 69 15.75 4.18 -8.48
C ALA A 69 15.62 5.24 -7.37
N TRP A 70 15.21 6.47 -7.73
CA TRP A 70 14.97 7.54 -6.76
C TRP A 70 13.84 7.24 -5.77
N LEU A 71 12.71 6.73 -6.27
CA LEU A 71 11.57 6.38 -5.42
C LEU A 71 11.91 5.21 -4.51
N ALA A 72 12.57 4.17 -5.03
CA ALA A 72 12.99 3.02 -4.24
C ALA A 72 13.98 3.44 -3.14
N ASP A 73 14.99 4.26 -3.47
CA ASP A 73 15.95 4.79 -2.50
C ASP A 73 15.28 5.55 -1.36
N THR A 74 14.35 6.45 -1.71
CA THR A 74 13.61 7.25 -0.73
C THR A 74 12.72 6.38 0.15
N LEU A 75 12.06 5.38 -0.43
CA LEU A 75 11.19 4.47 0.31
C LEU A 75 11.98 3.54 1.24
N PHE A 76 13.11 3.00 0.79
CA PHE A 76 13.99 2.19 1.64
C PHE A 76 14.62 3.04 2.74
N PHE A 77 14.98 4.28 2.47
CA PHE A 77 15.48 5.20 3.50
C PHE A 77 14.44 5.46 4.59
N ILE A 78 13.19 5.74 4.21
CA ILE A 78 12.14 6.11 5.16
C ILE A 78 11.57 4.89 5.91
N PHE A 79 11.26 3.81 5.17
CA PHE A 79 10.49 2.66 5.66
C PHE A 79 11.31 1.38 5.81
N GLY A 80 12.53 1.32 5.30
CA GLY A 80 13.34 0.09 5.32
C GLY A 80 12.68 -1.04 4.53
N VAL A 81 12.75 -2.26 5.05
CA VAL A 81 12.16 -3.46 4.42
C VAL A 81 10.63 -3.33 4.27
N MET A 82 9.98 -2.53 5.12
CA MET A 82 8.54 -2.32 5.02
C MET A 82 8.12 -1.54 3.77
N ALA A 83 9.05 -0.94 3.02
CA ALA A 83 8.77 -0.37 1.70
C ALA A 83 8.08 -1.38 0.76
N TYR A 84 8.40 -2.67 0.84
CA TYR A 84 7.76 -3.72 0.04
C TYR A 84 6.27 -3.90 0.32
N THR A 85 5.78 -3.47 1.49
CA THR A 85 4.36 -3.57 1.83
C THR A 85 3.52 -2.50 1.13
N ILE A 86 4.12 -1.37 0.74
CA ILE A 86 3.41 -0.23 0.16
C ILE A 86 2.71 -0.60 -1.16
N PRO A 87 3.38 -1.22 -2.16
CA PRO A 87 2.69 -1.64 -3.38
C PRO A 87 1.57 -2.66 -3.12
N VAL A 88 1.76 -3.57 -2.15
CA VAL A 88 0.76 -4.58 -1.78
C VAL A 88 -0.50 -3.92 -1.21
N ILE A 89 -0.33 -2.92 -0.33
CA ILE A 89 -1.44 -2.15 0.25
C ILE A 89 -2.18 -1.37 -0.84
N ILE A 90 -1.46 -0.77 -1.80
CA ILE A 90 -2.08 -0.05 -2.92
C ILE A 90 -2.96 -0.99 -3.75
N VAL A 91 -2.47 -2.18 -4.08
CA VAL A 91 -3.25 -3.20 -4.83
C VAL A 91 -4.45 -3.68 -4.02
N GLY A 92 -4.27 -3.97 -2.72
CA GLY A 92 -5.36 -4.35 -1.83
C GLY A 92 -6.43 -3.26 -1.70
N GLY A 93 -6.02 -1.99 -1.63
CA GLY A 93 -6.91 -0.84 -1.64
C GLY A 93 -7.68 -0.70 -2.95
N CYS A 94 -7.03 -0.92 -4.09
CA CYS A 94 -7.70 -0.92 -5.41
C CYS A 94 -8.74 -2.04 -5.50
N TRP A 95 -8.40 -3.24 -5.05
CA TRP A 95 -9.32 -4.38 -5.00
C TRP A 95 -10.53 -4.10 -4.12
N PHE A 96 -10.31 -3.53 -2.94
CA PHE A 96 -11.37 -3.18 -2.01
C PHE A 96 -12.29 -2.07 -2.57
N ALA A 97 -11.71 -1.03 -3.16
CA ALA A 97 -12.45 0.06 -3.79
C ALA A 97 -13.29 -0.45 -4.97
N TRP A 98 -12.74 -1.34 -5.78
CA TRP A 98 -13.48 -2.00 -6.86
C TRP A 98 -14.62 -2.87 -6.34
N ARG A 99 -14.39 -3.63 -5.27
CA ARG A 99 -15.42 -4.50 -4.67
C ARG A 99 -16.60 -3.72 -4.08
N HIS A 100 -16.33 -2.60 -3.40
CA HIS A 100 -17.36 -1.73 -2.82
C HIS A 100 -18.15 -0.96 -3.89
N GLN A 101 -17.60 -0.77 -5.09
CA GLN A 101 -18.28 -0.07 -6.18
C GLN A 101 -19.50 -0.82 -6.75
N SER A 102 -19.67 -2.10 -6.41
CA SER A 102 -20.82 -2.92 -6.85
C SER A 102 -22.03 -2.81 -5.91
N THR A 103 -21.85 -2.23 -4.72
CA THR A 103 -22.94 -1.93 -3.79
C THR A 103 -23.25 -0.46 -3.96
N ASP A 104 -24.44 -0.13 -4.44
CA ASP A 104 -24.94 1.23 -4.71
C ASP A 104 -25.20 2.04 -3.41
N ASP A 105 -24.39 1.79 -2.37
CA ASP A 105 -24.51 2.41 -1.07
C ASP A 105 -23.79 3.75 -1.04
N TYR A 106 -24.41 4.69 -0.32
CA TYR A 106 -23.88 6.01 -0.02
C TYR A 106 -22.42 5.89 0.47
N ILE A 107 -21.48 6.55 -0.20
CA ILE A 107 -20.09 6.57 0.25
C ILE A 107 -20.04 7.33 1.57
N ASP A 108 -19.91 6.60 2.67
CA ASP A 108 -19.66 7.20 3.97
C ASP A 108 -18.20 7.69 4.04
N TYR A 109 -18.01 8.98 3.78
CA TYR A 109 -16.72 9.66 3.87
C TYR A 109 -16.06 9.51 5.25
N PHE A 110 -16.85 9.35 6.32
CA PHE A 110 -16.33 9.13 7.67
C PHE A 110 -15.74 7.71 7.78
N ALA A 111 -16.44 6.68 7.30
CA ALA A 111 -15.93 5.32 7.25
C ALA A 111 -14.68 5.19 6.37
N VAL A 112 -14.63 5.88 5.22
CA VAL A 112 -13.44 5.92 4.36
C VAL A 112 -12.25 6.57 5.07
N SER A 113 -12.47 7.68 5.77
CA SER A 113 -11.43 8.37 6.54
C SER A 113 -10.87 7.49 7.66
N LEU A 114 -11.73 6.78 8.40
CA LEU A 114 -11.31 5.84 9.44
C LEU A 114 -10.49 4.66 8.87
N ARG A 115 -10.87 4.14 7.69
CA ARG A 115 -10.10 3.09 7.02
C ARG A 115 -8.71 3.55 6.60
N LEU A 116 -8.58 4.78 6.09
CA LEU A 116 -7.29 5.39 5.76
C LEU A 116 -6.41 5.54 7.01
N ILE A 117 -6.97 6.00 8.12
CA ILE A 117 -6.27 6.08 9.41
C ILE A 117 -5.82 4.69 9.85
N GLY A 118 -6.67 3.67 9.71
CA GLY A 118 -6.34 2.28 10.00
C GLY A 118 -5.15 1.76 9.18
N VAL A 119 -5.12 2.02 7.87
CA VAL A 119 -4.00 1.67 6.98
C VAL A 119 -2.70 2.36 7.41
N LEU A 120 -2.75 3.67 7.71
CA LEU A 120 -1.58 4.41 8.18
C LEU A 120 -1.07 3.85 9.51
N ALA A 121 -1.97 3.57 10.45
CA ALA A 121 -1.62 2.97 11.74
C ALA A 121 -0.96 1.59 11.56
N LEU A 122 -1.49 0.75 10.65
CA LEU A 122 -0.90 -0.55 10.31
C LEU A 122 0.52 -0.41 9.74
N ILE A 123 0.73 0.51 8.78
CA ILE A 123 2.06 0.75 8.20
C ILE A 123 3.06 1.19 9.26
N LEU A 124 2.70 2.21 10.06
CA LEU A 124 3.59 2.76 11.09
C LEU A 124 3.94 1.73 12.16
N THR A 125 2.96 0.96 12.62
CA THR A 125 3.18 -0.08 13.63
C THR A 125 3.98 -1.25 13.08
N SER A 126 3.76 -1.68 11.83
CA SER A 126 4.60 -2.70 11.18
C SER A 126 6.05 -2.23 11.02
N CYS A 127 6.30 -0.96 10.67
CA CYS A 127 7.65 -0.39 10.64
C CYS A 127 8.34 -0.40 12.01
N GLY A 128 7.61 -0.01 13.06
CA GLY A 128 8.11 -0.09 14.43
C GLY A 128 8.39 -1.51 14.89
N LEU A 129 7.50 -2.45 14.54
CA LEU A 129 7.61 -3.84 14.96
C LEU A 129 8.83 -4.51 14.30
N ALA A 130 9.06 -4.22 13.01
CA ALA A 130 10.27 -4.62 12.31
C ALA A 130 11.52 -4.07 12.99
N ALA A 131 11.56 -2.77 13.29
CA ALA A 131 12.74 -2.16 13.93
C ALA A 131 13.06 -2.70 15.34
N ILE A 132 12.09 -3.30 16.05
CA ILE A 132 12.30 -3.89 17.38
C ILE A 132 12.59 -5.40 17.30
N ASN A 133 12.04 -6.12 16.31
CA ASN A 133 12.02 -7.59 16.30
C ASN A 133 12.66 -8.25 15.07
N ALA A 134 12.97 -7.52 14.01
CA ALA A 134 13.62 -8.06 12.82
C ALA A 134 15.08 -7.61 12.76
N ASP A 135 15.98 -8.59 12.68
CA ASP A 135 17.39 -8.36 12.38
C ASP A 135 17.53 -7.62 11.05
N ASP A 136 18.51 -6.72 10.95
CA ASP A 136 18.72 -5.91 9.76
C ASP A 136 19.02 -6.82 8.55
N ILE A 137 18.17 -6.74 7.52
CA ILE A 137 18.33 -7.48 6.27
C ILE A 137 19.07 -6.57 5.30
N TRP A 138 20.36 -6.84 5.13
CA TRP A 138 21.30 -6.03 4.35
C TRP A 138 21.50 -4.61 4.93
N TYR A 139 22.26 -3.76 4.24
CA TYR A 139 22.77 -2.45 4.71
C TYR A 139 21.71 -1.42 5.17
N PHE A 140 20.42 -1.78 5.20
CA PHE A 140 19.30 -0.93 5.57
C PHE A 140 18.59 -1.45 6.83
N ALA A 141 18.30 -0.54 7.76
CA ALA A 141 17.54 -0.83 8.96
C ALA A 141 16.17 -1.43 8.60
N SER A 142 15.78 -2.53 9.26
CA SER A 142 14.56 -3.29 8.90
C SER A 142 13.26 -2.47 8.94
N GLY A 143 13.22 -1.40 9.76
CA GLY A 143 12.11 -0.44 9.84
C GLY A 143 12.39 0.98 9.31
N GLY A 144 13.54 1.22 8.68
CA GLY A 144 13.94 2.54 8.17
C GLY A 144 14.05 3.63 9.24
N VAL A 145 14.14 4.90 8.81
CA VAL A 145 14.20 6.05 9.73
C VAL A 145 13.00 6.09 10.67
N ILE A 146 11.79 5.82 10.18
CA ILE A 146 10.57 5.86 11.01
C ILE A 146 10.62 4.79 12.11
N GLY A 147 10.95 3.55 11.75
CA GLY A 147 11.09 2.46 12.71
C GLY A 147 12.21 2.72 13.72
N SER A 148 13.32 3.33 13.30
CA SER A 148 14.41 3.71 14.21
C SER A 148 14.00 4.80 15.21
N LEU A 149 13.23 5.81 14.78
CA LEU A 149 12.68 6.84 15.67
C LEU A 149 11.70 6.23 16.68
N LEU A 150 10.86 5.30 16.22
CA LEU A 150 9.89 4.65 17.09
C LEU A 150 10.56 3.70 18.10
N SER A 151 11.58 2.96 17.67
CA SER A 151 12.37 2.09 18.55
C SER A 151 13.17 2.89 19.59
N THR A 152 13.84 3.97 19.19
CA THR A 152 14.62 4.84 20.11
C THR A 152 13.75 5.61 21.09
N THR A 153 12.49 5.91 20.76
CA THR A 153 11.54 6.53 21.70
C THR A 153 10.89 5.50 22.63
N LEU A 154 10.59 4.29 22.14
CA LEU A 154 9.95 3.24 22.95
C LEU A 154 10.94 2.51 23.87
N GLN A 155 12.21 2.36 23.49
CA GLN A 155 13.22 1.70 24.31
C GLN A 155 13.37 2.28 25.73
N PRO A 156 13.54 3.59 25.94
CA PRO A 156 13.69 4.16 27.28
C PRO A 156 12.38 4.18 28.08
N LEU A 157 11.22 4.13 27.42
CA LEU A 157 9.91 4.21 28.07
C LEU A 157 9.36 2.85 28.48
N LEU A 158 9.52 1.83 27.64
CA LEU A 158 8.78 0.57 27.72
C LEU A 158 9.66 -0.67 27.60
N HIS A 159 10.97 -0.51 27.35
CA HIS A 159 11.89 -1.59 26.95
C HIS A 159 11.40 -2.35 25.68
N SER A 160 12.25 -3.20 25.10
CA SER A 160 11.96 -3.88 23.82
C SER A 160 10.63 -4.69 23.84
N SER A 161 10.37 -5.40 24.92
CA SER A 161 9.16 -6.22 25.09
C SER A 161 7.88 -5.39 25.21
N GLY A 162 7.92 -4.28 25.95
CA GLY A 162 6.77 -3.39 26.12
C GLY A 162 6.45 -2.60 24.85
N GLY A 163 7.48 -2.12 24.14
CA GLY A 163 7.31 -1.45 22.84
C GLY A 163 6.64 -2.36 21.80
N THR A 164 7.03 -3.63 21.74
CA THR A 164 6.40 -4.63 20.85
C THR A 164 4.92 -4.80 21.15
N ILE A 165 4.54 -4.95 22.43
CA ILE A 165 3.13 -5.11 22.83
C ILE A 165 2.32 -3.87 22.48
N THR A 166 2.84 -2.67 22.76
CA THR A 166 2.16 -1.41 22.41
C THR A 166 1.94 -1.29 20.92
N LEU A 167 2.94 -1.62 20.10
CA LEU A 167 2.81 -1.59 18.64
C LEU A 167 1.81 -2.63 18.14
N LEU A 168 1.78 -3.84 18.71
CA LEU A 168 0.77 -4.85 18.38
C LEU A 168 -0.64 -4.41 18.73
N CYS A 169 -0.84 -3.71 19.86
CA CYS A 169 -2.14 -3.17 20.24
C CYS A 169 -2.62 -2.10 19.23
N ILE A 170 -1.73 -1.18 18.85
CA ILE A 170 -2.06 -0.16 17.84
C ILE A 170 -2.26 -0.80 16.47
N TRP A 171 -1.49 -1.84 16.13
CA TRP A 171 -1.65 -2.60 14.90
C TRP A 171 -3.00 -3.30 14.85
N ALA A 172 -3.42 -3.97 15.93
CA ALA A 172 -4.72 -4.62 16.02
C ALA A 172 -5.89 -3.61 15.96
N ALA A 173 -5.72 -2.44 16.58
CA ALA A 173 -6.69 -1.34 16.45
C ALA A 173 -6.77 -0.83 15.00
N GLY A 174 -5.62 -0.64 14.34
CA GLY A 174 -5.55 -0.27 12.92
C GLY A 174 -6.20 -1.30 12.01
N LEU A 175 -6.01 -2.60 12.29
CA LEU A 175 -6.65 -3.69 11.56
C LEU A 175 -8.16 -3.66 11.71
N THR A 176 -8.65 -3.40 12.91
CA THR A 176 -10.09 -3.28 13.21
C THR A 176 -10.73 -2.11 12.48
N LEU A 177 -10.04 -0.96 12.44
CA LEU A 177 -10.47 0.23 11.68
C LEU A 177 -10.45 -0.01 10.17
N PHE A 178 -9.44 -0.71 9.66
CA PHE A 178 -9.32 -1.06 8.25
C PHE A 178 -10.43 -2.02 7.80
N THR A 179 -10.68 -3.09 8.57
CA THR A 179 -11.71 -4.09 8.22
C THR A 179 -13.13 -3.55 8.42
N GLY A 180 -13.31 -2.51 9.24
CA GLY A 180 -14.61 -1.89 9.49
C GLY A 180 -15.57 -2.78 10.28
N TRP A 181 -15.09 -3.83 10.94
CA TRP A 181 -15.91 -4.79 11.71
C TRP A 181 -16.71 -4.17 12.86
N VAL A 182 -16.35 -2.98 13.32
CA VAL A 182 -17.03 -2.30 14.43
C VAL A 182 -18.20 -1.41 13.97
N LEU A 183 -18.34 -1.14 12.67
CA LEU A 183 -19.33 -0.19 12.13
C LEU A 183 -20.46 -0.87 11.33
N GLY A 184 -20.63 -2.19 11.46
CA GLY A 184 -21.68 -2.98 10.80
C GLY A 184 -22.87 -3.29 11.69
#